data_AF-A0A8T1XGM1-F1
#
_entry.id   AF-A0A8T1XGM1-F1
#
_cell.length_a   1.000
_cell.length_b   1.000
_cell.length_c   1.000
_cell.angle_alpha   90.00
_cell.angle_beta   90.00
_cell.angle_gamma   90.00
#
_symmetry.space_group_name_H-M   'P 1'
#
loop_
_entity.id
_entity.type
_entity.pdbx_description
1 polymer ?
#
loop_
_entity_poly.entity_id
_entity_poly.type
_entity_poly.pdbx_seq_one_letter_code
_entity_poly.pdbx_strand_id
1 'polypeptide(L)' 'MDLILIHPPFLITLACIYIASVHKEKDIRTWFEELSVDMNIVKNIAMEILDFYENHRLFTEERVHAAFNKLATNP' A
#
# COMPACT_ATOMS: atom_id res chain seq x y z
N MET A 1 1.90 7.54 3.95
CA MET A 1 1.23 6.82 2.86
C MET A 1 0.03 7.67 2.51
N ASP A 2 0.11 8.39 1.40
CA ASP A 2 -0.85 9.43 1.06
C ASP A 2 -1.88 8.94 0.05
N LEU A 3 -1.95 7.61 -0.16
CA LEU A 3 -2.81 6.95 -1.15
C LEU A 3 -4.24 7.47 -1.13
N ILE A 4 -4.81 7.69 0.06
CA ILE A 4 -6.19 8.18 0.23
C ILE A 4 -6.39 9.62 -0.27
N LEU A 5 -5.31 10.39 -0.43
CA LEU A 5 -5.32 11.77 -0.92
C LEU A 5 -5.10 11.85 -2.43
N ILE A 6 -4.50 10.82 -3.04
CA ILE A 6 -4.11 10.81 -4.46
C ILE A 6 -4.94 9.84 -5.32
N HIS A 7 -5.57 8.84 -4.72
CA HIS A 7 -6.33 7.83 -5.45
C HIS A 7 -7.77 7.71 -4.96
N PRO A 8 -8.73 7.55 -5.89
CA PRO A 8 -10.09 7.15 -5.55
C PRO A 8 -10.13 5.84 -4.72
N PRO A 9 -11.02 5.72 -3.72
CA PRO A 9 -11.08 4.54 -2.84
C PRO A 9 -11.26 3.20 -3.55
N PHE A 10 -11.96 3.18 -4.70
CA PHE A 10 -12.17 1.94 -5.45
C PHE A 10 -10.86 1.40 -6.05
N LEU A 11 -9.94 2.25 -6.51
CA LEU A 11 -8.64 1.81 -7.05
C LEU A 11 -7.75 1.23 -5.95
N ILE A 12 -7.79 1.82 -4.75
CA ILE A 12 -7.10 1.29 -3.57
C ILE A 12 -7.67 -0.09 -3.21
N THR A 13 -9.00 -0.23 -3.25
CA THR A 13 -9.67 -1.52 -2.99
C THR A 13 -9.25 -2.58 -4.00
N LEU A 14 -9.19 -2.23 -5.28
CA LEU A 14 -8.73 -3.14 -6.34
C LEU A 14 -7.27 -3.54 -6.16
N ALA A 15 -6.38 -2.62 -5.77
CA ALA A 15 -5.00 -2.94 -5.45
C ALA A 15 -4.90 -3.92 -4.26
N CYS A 16 -5.70 -3.72 -3.21
CA CYS A 16 -5.78 -4.65 -2.08
C CYS A 16 -6.28 -6.04 -2.51
N ILE A 17 -7.33 -6.11 -3.35
CA ILE A 17 -7.85 -7.38 -3.89
C ILE A 17 -6.78 -8.09 -4.73
N TYR A 18 -6.05 -7.34 -5.57
CA TYR A 18 -4.96 -7.88 -6.38
C TYR A 18 -3.83 -8.46 -5.53
N ILE A 19 -3.38 -7.75 -4.48
CA ILE A 19 -2.38 -8.29 -3.55
C ILE A 19 -2.90 -9.56 -2.86
N ALA A 20 -4.14 -9.54 -2.38
CA ALA A 20 -4.74 -10.68 -1.69
C ALA A 20 -4.88 -11.89 -2.62
N SER A 21 -5.23 -11.69 -3.90
CA SER A 21 -5.36 -12.78 -4.87
C SER A 21 -4.01 -13.43 -5.16
N VAL A 22 -2.96 -12.64 -5.33
CA VAL A 22 -1.59 -13.14 -5.49
C VAL A 22 -1.17 -13.92 -4.25
N HIS A 23 -1.40 -13.38 -3.05
CA HIS A 23 -1.06 -14.05 -1.79
C HIS A 23 -1.86 -15.35 -1.55
N LYS A 24 -3.08 -15.46 -2.08
CA LYS A 24 -3.93 -16.65 -1.99
C LYS A 24 -3.86 -17.56 -3.22
N GLU A 25 -2.94 -17.28 -4.15
CA GLU A 25 -2.77 -18.02 -5.40
C GLU A 25 -4.09 -18.15 -6.20
N LYS A 26 -4.93 -17.11 -6.14
CA LYS A 26 -6.20 -17.05 -6.87
C LYS A 26 -6.02 -16.28 -8.17
N ASP A 27 -6.38 -16.93 -9.27
CA ASP A 27 -6.46 -16.29 -10.58
C ASP A 27 -7.75 -15.47 -10.69
N ILE A 28 -7.59 -14.16 -10.87
CA ILE A 28 -8.68 -13.19 -11.00
C ILE A 28 -8.51 -12.30 -12.24
N ARG A 29 -7.68 -12.72 -13.20
CA ARG A 29 -7.39 -11.93 -14.42
C ARG A 29 -8.66 -11.63 -15.21
N THR A 30 -9.49 -12.64 -15.45
CA THR A 30 -10.77 -12.49 -16.17
C THR A 30 -11.71 -11.52 -15.46
N TRP A 31 -11.80 -11.59 -14.12
CA TRP A 31 -12.62 -10.65 -13.35
C TRP A 31 -12.14 -9.20 -13.49
N PHE A 32 -10.81 -8.98 -13.49
CA PHE A 32 -10.23 -7.65 -13.72
C PHE A 32 -10.43 -7.13 -15.14
N GLU A 33 -10.35 -8.01 -16.15
CA GLU A 33 -10.61 -7.65 -17.56
C GLU A 33 -12.05 -7.15 -17.75
N GLU A 34 -13.03 -7.81 -17.12
CA GLU A 34 -14.44 -7.40 -17.17
C GLU A 34 -14.69 -6.01 -16.57
N LEU A 35 -13.91 -5.62 -15.56
CA LEU A 35 -14.04 -4.32 -14.90
C LEU A 35 -13.55 -3.15 -15.75
N SER A 36 -12.83 -3.41 -16.86
CA SER A 36 -12.26 -2.37 -17.74
C SER A 36 -11.42 -1.31 -17.00
N VAL A 37 -10.70 -1.74 -15.96
CA VAL A 37 -9.84 -0.88 -15.14
C VAL A 37 -8.40 -0.88 -15.67
N ASP A 38 -7.73 0.27 -15.61
CA ASP A 38 -6.31 0.37 -15.92
C ASP A 38 -5.46 -0.37 -14.89
N MET A 39 -4.95 -1.54 -15.28
CA MET A 39 -4.12 -2.38 -14.44
C MET A 39 -2.75 -1.77 -14.12
N ASN A 40 -2.26 -0.78 -14.88
CA ASN A 40 -1.04 -0.08 -14.52
C ASN A 40 -1.24 0.76 -13.26
N ILE A 41 -2.39 1.42 -13.12
CA ILE A 41 -2.72 2.21 -11.93
C ILE A 41 -2.87 1.29 -10.72
N VAL A 42 -3.64 0.19 -10.87
CA VAL A 42 -3.82 -0.81 -9.81
C VAL A 42 -2.48 -1.39 -9.35
N LYS A 43 -1.59 -1.74 -10.30
CA LYS A 43 -0.26 -2.24 -10.01
C LYS A 43 0.60 -1.22 -9.27
N ASN A 44 0.60 0.04 -9.67
CA ASN A 44 1.38 1.09 -9.02
C ASN A 44 0.96 1.28 -7.55
N ILE A 45 -0.36 1.35 -7.30
CA ILE A 45 -0.90 1.43 -5.94
C ILE A 45 -0.52 0.18 -5.14
N ALA A 46 -0.60 -1.01 -5.75
CA ALA A 46 -0.22 -2.25 -5.08
C ALA A 46 1.26 -2.27 -4.70
N MET A 47 2.14 -1.75 -5.57
CA MET A 47 3.57 -1.63 -5.27
C MET A 47 3.83 -0.68 -4.09
N GLU A 48 3.13 0.45 -4.01
CA GLU A 48 3.24 1.36 -2.85
C GLU A 48 2.77 0.69 -1.55
N ILE A 49 1.70 -0.12 -1.60
CA ILE A 49 1.24 -0.94 -0.45
C ILE A 49 2.29 -1.95 -0.03
N LEU A 50 2.92 -2.64 -0.97
CA LEU A 50 3.98 -3.61 -0.67
C LEU A 50 5.24 -2.94 -0.13
N ASP A 51 5.64 -1.79 -0.69
CA ASP A 51 6.76 -0.99 -0.19
C ASP A 51 6.52 -0.53 1.25
N PHE A 52 5.28 -0.17 1.61
CA PHE A 52 4.92 0.10 3.00
C PHE A 52 5.17 -1.11 3.91
N TYR A 53 4.80 -2.33 3.52
CA TYR A 53 5.05 -3.52 4.34
C TYR A 53 6.55 -3.83 4.51
N GLU A 54 7.35 -3.64 3.47
CA GLU A 54 8.81 -3.82 3.55
C GLU A 54 9.46 -2.77 4.46
N ASN A 55 9.11 -1.49 4.26
CA ASN A 55 9.59 -0.40 5.08
C ASN A 55 9.04 -0.46 6.51
N HIS A 56 7.89 -1.09 6.73
CA HIS A 56 7.31 -1.21 8.06
C HIS A 56 8.22 -1.99 9.02
N ARG A 57 9.02 -2.93 8.50
CA ARG A 57 10.01 -3.69 9.27
C ARG A 57 11.08 -2.80 9.90
N LEU A 58 11.22 -1.58 9.40
CA LEU A 58 12.19 -0.60 9.87
C LEU A 58 11.64 0.28 11.00
N PHE A 59 10.35 0.23 11.33
CA PHE A 59 9.74 0.94 12.46
C PHE A 59 9.88 0.13 13.75
N THR A 60 11.07 0.15 14.34
CA THR A 60 11.28 -0.40 15.69
C THR A 60 10.88 0.62 16.75
N GLU A 61 10.49 0.16 17.94
CA GLU A 61 10.11 1.06 19.04
C GLU A 61 11.23 2.05 19.39
N GLU A 62 12.49 1.63 19.31
CA GLU A 62 13.65 2.48 19.59
C GLU A 62 13.74 3.65 18.60
N ARG A 63 13.46 3.39 17.31
CA ARG A 63 13.48 4.43 16.28
C ARG A 63 12.31 5.40 16.45
N VAL A 64 11.15 4.90 16.87
CA VAL A 64 9.99 5.73 17.19
C VAL A 64 10.30 6.64 18.38
N HIS A 65 10.84 6.09 19.47
CA HIS A 65 11.25 6.89 20.64
C HIS A 65 12.33 7.92 20.29
N ALA A 66 13.34 7.54 19.49
CA ALA A 66 14.36 8.47 19.03
C ALA A 66 13.78 9.63 18.21
N ALA A 67 12.77 9.37 17.37
CA ALA A 67 12.06 10.41 16.62
C ALA A 67 11.26 11.35 17.53
N PHE A 68 10.53 10.82 18.51
CA PHE A 68 9.80 11.63 19.50
C PHE A 68 10.75 12.50 20.35
N ASN A 69 11.90 11.97 20.76
CA ASN A 69 12.89 12.73 21.50
C ASN A 69 13.47 13.90 20.68
N LYS A 70 13.66 13.72 19.36
CA LYS A 70 14.07 14.82 18.47
C LYS A 70 13.01 15.91 18.38
N LEU A 71 11.73 15.53 18.33
CA LEU A 71 10.62 16.49 18.32
C LEU A 71 10.56 17.29 19.63
N ALA A 72 10.78 16.64 20.78
CA ALA A 72 10.75 17.30 22.09
C ALA A 72 11.91 18.29 22.30
N THR A 73 13.03 18.11 21.59
CA THR A 73 14.26 18.89 21.78
C THR A 73 14.45 20.02 20.78
N ASN A 74 13.64 20.09 19.72
CA ASN A 74 13.61 21.19 18.75
C ASN A 74 12.15 21.56 18.40
N PRO A 75 11.50 22.46 19.17
CA PRO A 75 10.20 23.02 18.81
C PRO A 75 10.29 23.96 17.59
#